data_AF-A0A926TRD4-F1
#
_entry.id   AF-A0A926TRD4-F1
#
_cell.length_a   1.000
_cell.length_b   1.000
_cell.length_c   1.000
_cell.angle_alpha   90.00
_cell.angle_beta   90.00
_cell.angle_gamma   90.00
#
_symmetry.space_group_name_H-M   'P 1'
#
loop_
_entity.id
_entity.type
_entity.pdbx_description
1 polymer ?
#
loop_
_entity_poly.entity_id
_entity_poly.type
_entity_poly.pdbx_seq_one_letter_code
_entity_poly.pdbx_strand_id
1 'polypeptide(L)' 'MPKAYSQALREKAVAAVDRGVPKSEVITMFNSSRDSLDRWLQQRQTGSLAAAQGCQQGPSHCIVD' A
#
# COMPACT_ATOMS: atom_id res chain seq x y z
N MET A 1 10.63 -13.28 1.54
CA MET A 1 10.28 -12.15 2.43
C MET A 1 8.99 -11.53 1.94
N PRO A 2 8.00 -11.21 2.79
CA PRO A 2 6.78 -10.57 2.32
C PRO A 2 7.13 -9.18 1.76
N LYS A 3 6.92 -9.01 0.46
CA LYS A 3 7.17 -7.76 -0.26
C LYS A 3 6.25 -6.69 0.34
N ALA A 4 6.83 -5.66 0.94
CA ALA A 4 6.04 -4.54 1.45
C ALA A 4 5.26 -3.91 0.29
N TYR A 5 3.95 -3.74 0.45
CA TYR A 5 3.12 -3.05 -0.54
C TYR A 5 3.69 -1.65 -0.80
N SER A 6 3.92 -1.30 -2.07
CA SER A 6 4.46 -0.01 -2.49
C SER A 6 3.58 1.14 -1.99
N GLN A 7 4.20 2.25 -1.60
CA GLN A 7 3.50 3.43 -1.08
C GLN A 7 2.40 3.92 -2.04
N ALA A 8 2.70 3.97 -3.34
CA ALA A 8 1.75 4.33 -4.37
C ALA A 8 0.49 3.44 -4.40
N LEU A 9 0.60 2.16 -4.04
CA LEU A 9 -0.55 1.26 -3.96
C LEU A 9 -1.43 1.57 -2.75
N ARG A 10 -0.80 1.89 -1.60
CA ARG A 10 -1.52 2.27 -0.37
C ARG A 10 -2.29 3.56 -0.56
N GLU A 11 -1.64 4.56 -1.16
CA GLU A 11 -2.26 5.86 -1.46
C GLU A 11 -3.43 5.72 -2.43
N LYS A 12 -3.28 4.91 -3.49
CA LYS A 12 -4.38 4.62 -4.43
C LYS A 12 -5.54 3.89 -3.77
N ALA A 13 -5.26 2.89 -2.92
CA ALA A 13 -6.29 2.14 -2.21
C ALA A 13 -7.05 3.03 -1.22
N VAL A 14 -6.35 3.86 -0.44
CA VAL A 14 -6.97 4.81 0.49
C VAL A 14 -7.77 5.88 -0.25
N ALA A 15 -7.26 6.40 -1.37
CA ALA A 15 -7.98 7.35 -2.21
C ALA A 15 -9.24 6.75 -2.84
N ALA A 16 -9.23 5.46 -3.20
CA ALA A 16 -10.43 4.76 -3.68
C ALA A 16 -11.50 4.67 -2.59
N VAL A 17 -11.12 4.34 -1.36
CA VAL A 17 -12.06 4.35 -0.21
C VAL A 17 -12.60 5.75 0.05
N ASP A 18 -11.76 6.78 -0.03
CA ASP A 18 -12.15 8.19 0.16
C ASP A 18 -13.17 8.66 -0.91
N ARG A 19 -13.04 8.16 -2.14
CA ARG A 19 -14.01 8.37 -3.23
C ARG A 19 -15.35 7.64 -3.03
N GLY A 20 -15.50 6.86 -1.97
CA GLY A 20 -16.71 6.10 -1.67
C GLY A 20 -16.73 4.67 -2.19
N VAL A 21 -15.60 4.14 -2.69
CA VAL A 21 -15.50 2.74 -3.11
C VAL A 21 -15.53 1.84 -1.86
N PRO A 22 -16.38 0.79 -1.83
CA PRO A 22 -16.46 -0.09 -0.68
C PRO A 22 -15.15 -0.87 -0.48
N LYS A 23 -14.77 -1.07 0.78
CA LYS A 23 -13.52 -1.76 1.16
C LYS A 23 -13.34 -3.13 0.47
N SER A 24 -14.42 -3.90 0.29
CA SER A 24 -14.37 -5.20 -0.41
C SER A 24 -13.95 -5.10 -1.87
N GLU A 25 -14.37 -4.05 -2.57
CA GLU A 25 -14.02 -3.84 -3.97
C GLU A 25 -12.56 -3.41 -4.09
N VAL A 26 -12.09 -2.53 -3.19
CA VAL A 26 -10.68 -2.13 -3.11
C VAL A 26 -9.78 -3.33 -2.79
N ILE A 27 -10.18 -4.21 -1.88
CA ILE A 27 -9.46 -5.46 -1.55
C ILE A 27 -9.29 -6.34 -2.78
N THR A 28 -10.37 -6.52 -3.56
CA THR A 28 -10.36 -7.33 -4.78
C THR A 28 -9.52 -6.67 -5.87
N MET A 29 -9.70 -5.36 -6.09
CA MET A 29 -9.00 -4.59 -7.12
C MET A 29 -7.49 -4.50 -6.89
N PHE A 30 -7.06 -4.37 -5.64
CA PHE A 30 -5.65 -4.22 -5.27
C PHE A 30 -5.02 -5.51 -4.70
N ASN A 31 -5.75 -6.64 -4.74
CA ASN A 31 -5.35 -7.94 -4.20
C ASN A 31 -4.70 -7.82 -2.79
N SER A 32 -5.32 -7.00 -1.95
CA SER A 32 -4.79 -6.61 -0.65
C SER A 32 -5.71 -7.09 0.46
N SER A 33 -5.15 -7.49 1.59
CA SER A 33 -5.97 -7.99 2.70
C SER A 33 -6.76 -6.86 3.38
N ARG A 34 -7.92 -7.20 3.95
CA ARG A 34 -8.74 -6.26 4.75
C ARG A 34 -7.92 -5.62 5.88
N ASP A 35 -7.09 -6.41 6.54
CA ASP A 35 -6.17 -5.98 7.59
C ASP A 35 -5.19 -4.90 7.10
N SER A 36 -4.64 -5.09 5.89
CA SER A 36 -3.71 -4.13 5.29
C SER A 36 -4.39 -2.80 4.97
N LEU A 37 -5.62 -2.84 4.44
CA LEU A 37 -6.41 -1.65 4.16
C LEU A 37 -6.78 -0.89 5.44
N ASP A 38 -7.16 -1.61 6.50
CA ASP A 38 -7.49 -1.01 7.79
C ASP A 38 -6.27 -0.34 8.42
N ARG A 39 -5.11 -1.00 8.38
CA ARG A 39 -3.83 -0.43 8.81
C ARG A 39 -3.47 0.85 8.05
N TRP A 40 -3.73 0.91 6.74
CA TRP A 40 -3.47 2.13 5.95
C TRP A 40 -4.44 3.28 6.31
N LEU A 41 -5.70 2.97 6.57
CA LEU A 41 -6.69 3.94 7.05
C LEU A 41 -6.32 4.51 8.43
N GLN A 42 -5.80 3.68 9.34
CA GLN A 42 -5.30 4.14 10.64
C GLN A 42 -4.03 5.01 10.47
N GLN A 43 -3.08 4.57 9.63
CA GLN A 43 -1.85 5.33 9.33
C GLN A 43 -2.12 6.70 8.70
N ARG A 44 -3.17 6.82 7.87
CA ARG A 44 -3.66 8.11 7.35
C ARG A 44 -4.09 9.05 8.49
N GLN A 45 -4.86 8.55 9.45
CA GLN A 45 -5.37 9.36 10.56
C GLN A 45 -4.23 9.86 11.47
N THR A 46 -3.18 9.06 11.64
CA THR A 46 -1.96 9.45 12.38
C THR A 46 -1.01 10.32 11.55
N GLY A 47 -1.29 10.57 10.27
CA GLY A 47 -0.44 11.40 9.39
C GLY A 47 0.85 10.74 8.93
N SER A 48 1.04 9.44 9.15
CA SER A 48 2.22 8.66 8.76
C SER A 48 1.84 7.50 7.84
N LEU A 49 1.41 7.81 6.62
CA LEU A 49 1.26 6.84 5.52
C LEU A 49 2.63 6.36 4.98
N ALA A 50 3.70 7.06 5.33
CA ALA A 50 5.05 6.58 5.12
C ALA A 50 5.22 5.30 5.96
N ALA A 51 5.25 4.16 5.27
CA ALA A 51 5.93 3.00 5.82
C ALA A 51 7.26 3.51 6.37
N ALA A 52 7.61 3.18 7.62
CA ALA A 52 8.97 3.31 8.09
C ALA A 52 9.88 2.85 6.94
N GLN A 53 10.65 3.79 6.38
CA GLN A 53 11.46 3.62 5.19
C GLN A 53 12.59 2.64 5.55
N GLY A 54 12.24 1.36 5.58
CA GLY A 54 13.13 0.24 5.81
C GLY A 54 13.14 -0.69 4.60
N CYS A 55 12.67 -0.23 3.43
CA CYS A 55 13.05 -0.87 2.18
C CYS A 55 14.46 -0.40 1.87
N GLN A 56 15.43 -1.09 2.47
CA GLN A 56 16.84 -1.05 2.12
C GLN A 56 16.97 -1.05 0.60
N GLN A 57 17.55 0.02 0.04
CA GLN A 57 18.09 -0.02 -1.30
C GLN A 57 19.22 -1.07 -1.29
N GLY A 58 19.00 -2.18 -1.98
CA GLY A 58 19.97 -3.23 -2.28
C GLY A 58 19.93 -3.51 -3.78
N PRO A 59 21.06 -3.91 -4.38
CA PRO A 59 21.69 -3.19 -5.48
C PRO A 59 20.91 -3.29 -6.78
N SER A 60 20.96 -2.19 -7.52
CA SER A 60 20.59 -2.06 -8.92
C SER A 60 21.08 -3.26 -9.74
N HIS A 61 20.15 -4.11 -10.16
CA HIS A 61 20.40 -5.05 -11.25
C HIS A 61 19.19 -5.04 -12.17
N CYS A 62 19.23 -4.17 -13.17
CA CYS A 62 18.39 -4.29 -14.35
C CYS A 62 19.12 -5.18 -15.36
N ILE A 63 18.73 -6.46 -15.45
CA ILE A 63 18.88 -7.25 -16.67
C ILE A 63 17.68 -6.94 -17.54
N VAL A 64 17.93 -6.43 -18.74
CA VAL A 64 17.33 -6.99 -19.95
C VAL A 64 18.30 -6.74 -21.11
N ASP A 65 18.42 -7.79 -21.92
CA ASP A 65 19.16 -8.01 -23.18
C ASP A 65 19.23 -6.80 -24.13
#